data_AF-A0A167U2R9-F1
#
_entry.id   AF-A0A167U2R9-F1
#
_cell.length_a   1.000
_cell.length_b   1.000
_cell.length_c   1.000
_cell.angle_alpha   90.00
_cell.angle_beta   90.00
_cell.angle_gamma   90.00
#
_symmetry.space_group_name_H-M   'P 1'
#
loop_
_entity.id
_entity.type
_entity.pdbx_description
1 polymer ?
#
loop_
_entity_poly.entity_id
_entity_poly.type
_entity_poly.pdbx_seq_one_letter_code
_entity_poly.pdbx_strand_id
1 'polypeptide(L)'
;MVKYYTFELWGDQSPEAEKQWLRNDKAYYERVKFLKKRISDEAYKILVEKGFHDYTLNELKVIQEGYDFRKWKIKVEMVVTNEIEIWKIKVENVKKIFINHNGTSDDTGFDDWGYEELLDVDESTLSFEILFASGSTILLHFPNNNIFVKQIK
;
A
#
# COMPACT_ATOMS: atom_id res chain seq x y z
N MET A 1 -9.53 1.78 -3.76
CA MET A 1 -9.04 2.42 -4.99
C MET A 1 -8.43 3.71 -4.47
N VAL A 2 -7.13 3.88 -4.71
CA VAL A 2 -6.31 4.97 -4.17
C VAL A 2 -7.01 6.32 -4.33
N LYS A 3 -6.96 7.13 -3.27
CA LYS A 3 -7.79 8.32 -3.13
C LYS A 3 -7.05 9.60 -3.53
N TYR A 4 -5.78 9.70 -3.18
CA TYR A 4 -4.95 10.89 -3.36
C TYR A 4 -4.02 10.77 -4.58
N TYR A 5 -3.50 9.58 -4.85
CA TYR A 5 -2.54 9.29 -5.91
C TYR A 5 -3.21 8.42 -6.98
N THR A 6 -4.12 8.99 -7.77
CA THR A 6 -4.89 8.23 -8.77
C THR A 6 -4.09 8.01 -10.05
N PHE A 7 -4.43 6.96 -10.79
CA PHE A 7 -3.74 6.60 -12.04
C PHE A 7 -3.86 7.69 -13.11
N GLU A 8 -5.05 8.31 -13.22
CA GLU A 8 -5.31 9.40 -14.17
C GLU A 8 -4.41 10.61 -13.89
N LEU A 9 -4.19 10.92 -12.61
CA LEU A 9 -3.38 12.05 -12.20
C LEU A 9 -1.88 11.80 -12.42
N TRP A 10 -1.44 10.55 -12.36
CA TRP A 10 -0.05 10.18 -12.61
C TRP A 10 0.36 10.35 -14.09
N GLY A 11 -0.55 10.02 -15.01
CA GLY A 11 -0.30 10.18 -16.45
C GLY A 11 -0.45 11.60 -16.99
N ASP A 12 -1.04 12.53 -16.22
CA ASP A 12 -1.36 13.88 -16.68
C ASP A 12 -0.28 14.90 -16.27
N GLN A 13 0.34 15.52 -17.28
CA GLN A 13 1.40 16.53 -17.13
C GLN A 13 0.86 17.97 -17.23
N SER A 14 -0.46 18.16 -17.17
CA SER A 14 -1.08 19.49 -17.22
C SER A 14 -0.81 20.32 -15.96
N PRO A 15 -0.81 21.66 -16.06
CA PRO A 15 -0.73 22.54 -14.88
C PRO A 15 -1.87 22.31 -13.87
N GLU A 16 -3.04 21.86 -14.34
CA GLU A 16 -4.18 21.49 -13.51
C GLU A 16 -3.89 20.23 -12.69
N ALA A 17 -3.31 19.21 -13.32
CA ALA A 17 -2.88 17.99 -12.64
C ALA A 17 -1.79 18.29 -11.59
N GLU A 18 -0.81 19.14 -11.90
CA GLU A 18 0.21 19.56 -10.94
C GLU A 18 -0.41 20.24 -9.70
N LYS A 19 -1.37 21.15 -9.91
CA LYS A 19 -2.09 21.79 -8.79
C LYS A 19 -2.88 20.78 -7.98
N GLN A 20 -3.49 19.79 -8.62
CA GLN A 20 -4.25 18.76 -7.94
C GLN A 20 -3.33 17.81 -7.15
N TRP A 21 -2.16 17.47 -7.69
CA TRP A 21 -1.10 16.74 -6.99
C TRP A 21 -0.72 17.42 -5.68
N LEU A 22 -0.38 18.71 -5.72
CA LEU A 22 0.00 19.46 -4.52
C LEU A 22 -1.11 19.52 -3.46
N ARG A 23 -2.38 19.61 -3.89
CA ARG A 23 -3.54 19.58 -2.98
C ARG A 23 -3.71 18.21 -2.34
N ASN A 24 -3.60 17.15 -3.13
CA ASN A 24 -3.75 15.79 -2.66
C ASN A 24 -2.64 15.41 -1.69
N ASP A 25 -1.41 15.75 -2.03
CA ASP A 25 -0.23 15.51 -1.19
C ASP A 25 -0.39 16.18 0.18
N LYS A 26 -0.77 17.46 0.20
CA LYS A 26 -1.04 18.19 1.44
C LYS A 26 -2.15 17.52 2.25
N ALA A 27 -3.27 17.17 1.62
CA ALA A 27 -4.40 16.55 2.29
C ALA A 27 -4.06 15.16 2.85
N TYR A 28 -3.30 14.37 2.08
CA TYR A 28 -2.80 13.06 2.51
C TYR A 28 -1.88 13.20 3.72
N TYR A 29 -0.89 14.09 3.67
CA TYR A 29 0.05 14.29 4.78
C TYR A 29 -0.63 14.86 6.04
N GLU A 30 -1.63 15.72 5.89
CA GLU A 30 -2.44 16.17 7.03
C GLU A 30 -3.21 15.00 7.66
N ARG A 31 -3.71 14.06 6.84
CA ARG A 31 -4.44 12.89 7.33
C ARG A 31 -3.54 11.85 7.99
N VAL A 32 -2.46 11.46 7.32
CA VAL A 32 -1.60 10.34 7.74
C VAL A 32 -0.88 10.63 9.07
N LYS A 33 -0.62 11.90 9.39
CA LYS A 33 -0.07 12.33 10.69
C LYS A 33 -0.90 11.83 11.88
N PHE A 34 -2.21 11.74 11.74
CA PHE A 34 -3.09 11.22 12.79
C PHE A 34 -3.05 9.69 12.91
N LEU A 35 -2.53 9.00 11.89
CA LEU A 35 -2.36 7.55 11.90
C LEU A 35 -1.10 7.09 12.61
N LYS A 36 -0.17 8.00 12.96
CA LYS A 36 1.08 7.66 13.65
C LYS A 36 0.86 6.84 14.94
N LYS A 37 -0.23 7.09 15.68
CA LYS A 37 -0.58 6.32 16.89
C LYS A 37 -1.22 4.96 16.62
N ARG A 38 -1.57 4.67 15.36
CA ARG A 38 -2.33 3.49 14.92
C ARG A 38 -1.46 2.49 14.16
N ILE A 39 -0.20 2.80 13.92
CA ILE A 39 0.82 1.91 13.36
C ILE A 39 2.11 2.01 14.19
N SER A 40 3.02 1.05 14.04
CA SER A 40 4.31 1.13 14.72
C SER A 40 5.16 2.28 14.14
N ASP A 41 6.03 2.87 14.96
CA ASP A 41 6.93 3.94 14.51
C ASP A 41 7.82 3.49 13.34
N GLU A 42 8.25 2.23 13.34
CA GLU A 42 9.05 1.64 12.26
C GLU A 42 8.23 1.54 10.97
N ALA A 43 7.00 1.02 11.02
CA ALA A 43 6.14 0.96 9.86
C ALA A 43 5.79 2.37 9.34
N TYR A 44 5.57 3.33 10.24
CA TYR A 44 5.29 4.72 9.87
C TYR A 44 6.46 5.34 9.12
N LYS A 45 7.67 5.22 9.67
CA LYS A 45 8.89 5.74 9.05
C LYS A 45 9.08 5.19 7.64
N ILE A 46 8.83 3.90 7.43
CA ILE A 46 9.06 3.30 6.12
C ILE A 46 7.91 3.58 5.15
N LEU A 47 6.64 3.40 5.54
CA LEU A 47 5.50 3.53 4.63
C LEU A 47 5.09 4.97 4.33
N VAL A 48 5.41 5.92 5.21
CA VAL A 48 4.92 7.30 5.12
C VAL A 48 6.05 8.28 4.85
N GLU A 49 7.20 8.11 5.51
CA GLU A 49 8.31 9.07 5.38
C GLU A 49 9.28 8.69 4.25
N LYS A 50 9.39 7.40 3.92
CA LYS A 50 10.25 6.90 2.83
C LYS A 50 9.46 6.51 1.58
N GLY A 51 8.45 5.66 1.77
CA GLY A 51 7.67 5.06 0.71
C GLY A 51 8.38 3.96 -0.08
N PHE A 52 7.65 3.34 -1.01
CA PHE A 52 8.10 2.28 -1.91
C PHE A 52 8.00 2.67 -3.39
N HIS A 53 7.99 3.97 -3.70
CA HIS A 53 8.11 4.47 -5.08
C HIS A 53 9.32 3.83 -5.77
N ASP A 54 9.11 3.38 -7.01
CA ASP A 54 10.12 2.72 -7.87
C ASP A 54 10.61 1.35 -7.36
N TYR A 55 9.87 0.71 -6.45
CA TYR A 55 10.11 -0.69 -6.09
C TYR A 55 9.35 -1.63 -7.03
N THR A 56 9.84 -2.86 -7.14
CA THR A 56 9.15 -3.96 -7.82
C THR A 56 8.60 -4.95 -6.79
N LEU A 57 7.30 -5.25 -6.88
CA LEU A 57 6.67 -6.34 -6.14
C LEU A 57 7.06 -7.69 -6.74
N ASN A 58 7.88 -8.45 -6.03
CA ASN A 58 8.32 -9.78 -6.49
C ASN A 58 7.43 -10.91 -6.00
N GLU A 59 6.79 -10.72 -4.85
CA GLU A 59 6.01 -11.78 -4.22
C GLU A 59 4.81 -11.19 -3.47
N LEU A 60 3.63 -11.78 -3.69
CA LEU A 60 2.42 -11.55 -2.91
C LEU A 60 1.89 -12.89 -2.42
N LYS A 61 1.86 -13.07 -1.10
CA LYS A 61 1.33 -14.28 -0.44
C LYS A 61 0.12 -13.93 0.40
N VAL A 62 -0.99 -14.63 0.15
CA VAL A 62 -2.15 -14.66 1.05
C VAL A 62 -2.09 -15.95 1.85
N ILE A 63 -1.97 -15.83 3.17
CA ILE A 63 -1.72 -16.95 4.06
C ILE A 63 -2.89 -17.04 5.04
N GLN A 64 -3.54 -18.20 5.09
CA GLN A 64 -4.47 -18.53 6.16
C GLN A 64 -3.71 -19.24 7.27
N GLU A 65 -3.74 -18.68 8.48
CA GLU A 65 -3.24 -19.32 9.69
C GLU A 65 -4.38 -19.78 10.60
N GLY A 66 -4.13 -20.87 11.33
CA GLY A 66 -5.07 -21.46 12.27
C GLY A 66 -5.88 -22.61 11.67
N TYR A 67 -6.09 -23.65 12.49
CA TYR A 67 -6.78 -24.88 12.09
C TYR A 67 -8.26 -24.94 12.53
N ASP A 68 -8.72 -23.95 13.29
CA ASP A 68 -10.09 -23.85 13.82
C ASP A 68 -10.73 -22.54 13.32
N PHE A 69 -11.99 -22.59 12.89
CA PHE A 69 -12.77 -21.46 12.37
C PHE A 69 -12.78 -20.23 13.30
N ARG A 70 -12.63 -20.43 14.62
CA ARG A 70 -12.53 -19.35 15.60
C ARG A 70 -11.16 -18.65 15.65
N LYS A 71 -10.15 -19.21 14.99
CA LYS A 71 -8.75 -18.75 15.01
C LYS A 71 -8.21 -18.46 13.62
N TRP A 72 -9.04 -18.55 12.58
CA TRP A 72 -8.62 -18.23 11.22
C TRP A 72 -8.20 -16.77 11.14
N LYS A 73 -6.93 -16.58 10.79
CA LYS A 73 -6.35 -15.27 10.55
C LYS A 73 -5.81 -15.26 9.14
N ILE A 74 -6.20 -14.25 8.38
CA ILE A 74 -5.60 -14.00 7.08
C ILE A 74 -4.41 -13.06 7.29
N LYS A 75 -3.28 -13.43 6.71
CA LYS A 75 -2.09 -12.60 6.59
C LYS A 75 -1.81 -12.36 5.13
N VAL A 76 -1.27 -11.18 4.84
CA VAL A 76 -0.72 -10.85 3.54
C VAL A 76 0.75 -10.53 3.73
N GLU A 77 1.61 -11.17 2.95
CA GLU A 77 3.03 -10.88 2.91
C GLU A 77 3.40 -10.42 1.49
N MET A 78 4.18 -9.35 1.42
CA MET A 78 4.72 -8.82 0.18
C MET A 78 6.24 -8.71 0.28
N VAL A 79 6.93 -9.04 -0.81
CA VAL A 79 8.37 -8.80 -0.95
C VAL A 79 8.56 -7.80 -2.08
N VAL A 80 9.17 -6.67 -1.76
CA VAL A 80 9.43 -5.58 -2.69
C VAL A 80 10.92 -5.29 -2.77
N THR A 81 11.42 -4.95 -3.96
CA THR A 81 12.84 -4.66 -4.17
C THR A 81 13.06 -3.46 -5.07
N ASN A 82 14.13 -2.72 -4.82
CA ASN A 82 14.72 -1.87 -5.84
C ASN A 82 16.15 -2.37 -6.14
N GLU A 83 16.97 -1.56 -6.81
CA GLU A 83 18.34 -1.92 -7.17
C GLU A 83 19.26 -2.20 -5.95
N ILE A 84 18.89 -1.73 -4.75
CA ILE A 84 19.77 -1.70 -3.58
C ILE A 84 19.20 -2.56 -2.44
N GLU A 85 17.89 -2.51 -2.20
CA GLU A 85 17.27 -2.96 -0.98
C GLU A 85 16.14 -3.96 -1.24
N ILE A 86 15.97 -4.89 -0.29
CA ILE A 86 14.84 -5.83 -0.29
C ILE A 86 14.06 -5.66 1.00
N TRP A 87 12.76 -5.42 0.88
CA TRP A 87 11.86 -5.25 2.01
C TRP A 87 10.77 -6.31 2.01
N LYS A 88 10.42 -6.74 3.23
CA LYS A 88 9.23 -7.55 3.48
C LYS A 88 8.19 -6.70 4.19
N ILE A 89 7.01 -6.61 3.60
CA ILE A 89 5.82 -6.01 4.21
C ILE A 89 4.92 -7.16 4.65
N LYS A 90 4.45 -7.11 5.90
CA LYS A 90 3.55 -8.11 6.46
C LYS A 90 2.35 -7.42 7.07
N VAL A 91 1.16 -7.84 6.66
CA VAL A 91 -0.12 -7.38 7.19
C VAL A 91 -0.82 -8.54 7.85
N GLU A 92 -1.15 -8.41 9.13
CA GLU A 92 -1.82 -9.43 9.93
C GLU A 92 -3.31 -9.11 10.15
N ASN A 93 -4.09 -10.15 10.45
CA ASN A 93 -5.52 -10.04 10.76
C ASN A 93 -6.31 -9.29 9.68
N VAL A 94 -5.98 -9.55 8.41
CA VAL A 94 -6.59 -8.89 7.26
C VAL A 94 -8.08 -9.21 7.20
N LYS A 95 -8.90 -8.16 7.18
CA LYS A 95 -10.37 -8.23 7.12
C LYS A 95 -10.90 -8.16 5.69
N LYS A 96 -10.16 -7.53 4.78
CA LYS A 96 -10.52 -7.37 3.37
C LYS A 96 -9.26 -7.41 2.51
N ILE A 97 -9.31 -8.17 1.43
CA ILE A 97 -8.32 -8.17 0.35
C ILE A 97 -9.08 -7.84 -0.92
N PHE A 98 -8.56 -6.89 -1.68
CA PHE A 98 -9.03 -6.60 -3.02
C PHE A 98 -7.81 -6.44 -3.92
N ILE A 99 -7.80 -7.18 -5.03
CA ILE A 99 -6.75 -7.13 -6.04
C ILE A 99 -7.47 -6.85 -7.35
N ASN A 100 -7.14 -5.72 -7.97
CA ASN A 100 -7.61 -5.38 -9.30
C ASN A 100 -6.43 -5.39 -10.26
N HIS A 101 -6.44 -6.34 -11.19
CA HIS A 101 -5.44 -6.42 -12.23
C HIS A 101 -5.99 -5.75 -13.50
N ASN A 102 -5.51 -4.55 -13.79
CA ASN A 102 -5.82 -3.83 -15.01
C ASN A 102 -4.76 -4.19 -16.05
N GLY A 103 -4.88 -5.40 -16.62
CA GLY A 103 -4.03 -5.82 -17.72
C GLY A 103 -4.42 -5.09 -18.99
N THR A 104 -3.76 -3.99 -19.30
CA THR A 104 -3.71 -3.52 -20.69
C THR A 104 -2.82 -4.48 -21.50
N SER A 105 -3.04 -4.57 -22.81
CA SER A 105 -2.29 -5.44 -23.73
C SER A 105 -0.79 -5.12 -23.84
N ASP A 106 -0.35 -4.08 -23.16
CA ASP A 106 1.01 -3.56 -23.17
C ASP A 106 1.73 -4.13 -21.94
N ASP A 107 3.01 -4.48 -22.09
CA ASP A 107 3.84 -5.25 -21.15
C ASP A 107 4.09 -4.59 -19.76
N THR A 108 3.21 -3.71 -19.28
CA THR A 108 3.26 -3.13 -17.93
C THR A 108 2.76 -4.15 -16.90
N GLY A 109 3.69 -4.66 -16.10
CA GLY A 109 3.44 -5.76 -15.16
C GLY A 109 2.61 -5.37 -13.93
N PHE A 110 2.26 -6.40 -13.16
CA PHE A 110 1.65 -6.30 -11.82
C PHE A 110 2.74 -6.29 -10.73
N ASP A 111 3.72 -5.42 -10.91
CA ASP A 111 4.95 -5.45 -10.14
C ASP A 111 5.55 -4.06 -9.91
N ASP A 112 5.52 -3.18 -10.92
CA ASP A 112 6.06 -1.82 -10.83
C ASP A 112 5.24 -0.91 -9.88
N TRP A 113 5.79 -0.65 -8.69
CA TRP A 113 5.13 0.03 -7.58
C TRP A 113 5.17 1.56 -7.77
N GLY A 114 4.02 2.12 -8.13
CA GLY A 114 3.87 3.56 -8.33
C GLY A 114 3.71 4.31 -7.02
N TYR A 115 2.58 4.10 -6.34
CA TYR A 115 2.24 4.83 -5.11
C TYR A 115 1.55 3.93 -4.10
N GLU A 116 1.63 4.31 -2.82
CA GLU A 116 0.86 3.72 -1.77
C GLU A 116 0.22 4.76 -0.84
N GLU A 117 -0.91 4.38 -0.26
CA GLU A 117 -1.64 5.19 0.70
C GLU A 117 -1.97 4.37 1.94
N LEU A 118 -1.74 4.98 3.10
CA LEU A 118 -2.29 4.50 4.36
C LEU A 118 -3.46 5.40 4.78
N LEU A 119 -4.64 4.80 4.87
CA LEU A 119 -5.88 5.50 5.20
C LEU A 119 -6.54 4.86 6.42
N ASP A 120 -7.35 5.62 7.14
CA ASP A 120 -8.30 5.03 8.08
C ASP A 120 -9.66 4.77 7.42
N VAL A 121 -10.19 3.58 7.70
CA VAL A 121 -11.54 3.19 7.29
C VAL A 121 -12.54 3.54 8.39
N ASP A 122 -12.15 3.26 9.64
CA ASP A 122 -12.86 3.60 10.87
C ASP A 122 -11.85 3.77 12.02
N GLU A 123 -12.31 3.91 13.26
CA GLU A 123 -11.44 4.11 14.45
C GLU A 123 -10.46 2.95 14.72
N SER A 124 -10.82 1.74 14.29
CA SER A 124 -10.11 0.49 14.56
C SER A 124 -9.46 -0.16 13.33
N THR A 125 -9.87 0.25 12.12
CA THR A 125 -9.46 -0.35 10.85
C THR A 125 -8.71 0.66 9.98
N LEU A 126 -7.56 0.22 9.44
CA LEU A 126 -6.76 0.93 8.45
C LEU A 126 -6.89 0.24 7.09
N SER A 127 -6.66 1.02 6.03
CA SER A 127 -6.50 0.58 4.65
C SER A 127 -5.06 0.83 4.22
N PHE A 128 -4.43 -0.17 3.60
CA PHE A 128 -3.19 -0.02 2.85
C PHE A 128 -3.49 -0.29 1.38
N GLU A 129 -3.34 0.75 0.57
CA GLU A 129 -3.70 0.75 -0.85
C GLU A 129 -2.45 1.00 -1.68
N ILE A 130 -2.27 0.20 -2.73
CA ILE A 130 -1.11 0.24 -3.62
C ILE A 130 -1.64 0.45 -5.03
N LEU A 131 -1.02 1.36 -5.77
CA LEU A 131 -1.21 1.62 -7.18
C LEU A 131 0.08 1.23 -7.94
N PHE A 132 -0.06 0.36 -8.94
CA PHE A 132 1.03 -0.03 -9.82
C PHE A 132 1.05 0.82 -11.11
N ALA A 133 2.18 0.86 -11.80
CA ALA A 133 2.35 1.54 -13.10
C ALA A 133 1.40 1.05 -14.20
N SER A 134 0.91 -0.19 -14.09
CA SER A 134 -0.16 -0.72 -14.96
C SER A 134 -1.56 -0.18 -14.65
N GLY A 135 -1.72 0.63 -13.61
CA GLY A 135 -3.04 1.03 -13.08
C GLY A 135 -3.73 -0.08 -12.31
N SER A 136 -3.06 -1.22 -12.10
CA SER A 136 -3.51 -2.27 -11.19
C SER A 136 -3.44 -1.78 -9.74
N THR A 137 -4.22 -2.38 -8.85
CA THR A 137 -4.25 -1.98 -7.43
C THR A 137 -4.37 -3.16 -6.47
N ILE A 138 -3.74 -3.04 -5.31
CA ILE A 138 -4.00 -3.88 -4.13
C ILE A 138 -4.62 -3.01 -3.03
N LEU A 139 -5.61 -3.54 -2.32
CA LEU A 139 -6.18 -2.93 -1.12
C LEU A 139 -6.30 -3.96 -0.03
N LEU A 140 -5.80 -3.60 1.16
CA LEU A 140 -5.85 -4.41 2.37
C LEU A 140 -6.50 -3.64 3.50
N HIS A 141 -7.57 -4.17 4.10
CA HIS A 141 -8.09 -3.62 5.37
C HIS A 141 -7.63 -4.47 6.55
N PHE A 142 -7.10 -3.85 7.59
CA PHE A 142 -6.55 -4.53 8.77
C PHE A 142 -6.70 -3.67 10.03
N PRO A 143 -6.65 -4.25 11.24
CA PRO A 143 -6.74 -3.49 12.48
C PRO A 143 -5.47 -2.67 12.75
N ASN A 144 -5.59 -1.64 13.58
CA ASN A 144 -4.45 -0.85 14.07
C ASN A 144 -3.28 -1.74 14.53
N ASN A 145 -2.05 -1.31 14.27
CA ASN A 145 -0.79 -1.98 14.64
C ASN A 145 -0.60 -3.40 14.05
N ASN A 146 -1.20 -3.70 12.91
CA ASN A 146 -1.05 -4.99 12.22
C ASN A 146 -0.33 -4.91 10.87
N ILE A 147 0.39 -3.82 10.61
CA ILE A 147 1.31 -3.74 9.46
C ILE A 147 2.74 -3.62 9.97
N PHE A 148 3.62 -4.44 9.40
CA PHE A 148 5.02 -4.56 9.79
C PHE A 148 5.88 -4.49 8.54
N VAL A 149 6.99 -3.77 8.62
CA VAL A 149 7.89 -3.56 7.49
C VAL A 149 9.30 -3.81 7.98
N LYS A 150 10.06 -4.63 7.25
CA LYS A 150 11.42 -5.00 7.62
C LYS A 150 12.30 -5.12 6.39
N GLN A 151 13.49 -4.55 6.45
CA GLN A 151 14.52 -4.80 5.46
C GLN A 151 15.10 -6.21 5.65
N ILE A 152 15.15 -6.98 4.58
CA ILE A 152 15.64 -8.36 4.57
C ILE A 152 16.93 -8.53 3.75
N LYS A 153 17.35 -7.50 3.02
CA LYS A 153 18.68 -7.36 2.43
C LYS A 153 19.00 -5.89 2.18
#